data_AF-A0A815Z9J5-F1
#
_entry.id   AF-A0A815Z9J5-F1
#
_cell.length_a   1.000
_cell.length_b   1.000
_cell.length_c   1.000
_cell.angle_alpha   90.00
_cell.angle_beta   90.00
_cell.angle_gamma   90.00
#
_symmetry.space_group_name_H-M   'P 1'
#
loop_
_entity.id
_entity.type
_entity.pdbx_description
1 polymer ?
#
loop_
_entity_poly.entity_id
_entity_poly.type
_entity_poly.pdbx_seq_one_letter_code
_entity_poly.pdbx_strand_id
1 'polypeptide(L)' 'IVIKDNAFAYGEKIYKQTTGGAMGSSFTLTLANIFMSEWQTKLAEEQTKTGELYGRYIDDVFMTWNRSEEELRKLLDDV' A
#
# COMPACT_ATOMS: atom_id res chain seq x y z
N ILE A 1 9.81 -15.44 -8.69
CA ILE A 1 9.26 -16.78 -8.42
C ILE A 1 7.96 -16.65 -7.63
N VAL A 2 7.96 -16.10 -6.40
CA VAL A 2 6.74 -16.03 -5.55
C VAL A 2 5.60 -15.17 -6.12
N ILE A 3 5.85 -14.04 -6.80
CA ILE A 3 4.77 -13.24 -7.42
C ILE A 3 4.37 -13.77 -8.81
N LYS A 4 5.31 -14.32 -9.57
CA LYS A 4 5.07 -14.72 -10.98
C LYS A 4 4.43 -16.09 -11.13
N ASP A 5 4.74 -17.01 -10.22
CA ASP A 5 4.33 -18.42 -10.29
C ASP A 5 3.62 -18.81 -9.01
N ASN A 6 2.57 -18.06 -8.71
CA ASN A 6 1.70 -18.33 -7.59
C ASN A 6 0.49 -19.14 -8.04
N ALA A 7 0.32 -20.33 -7.46
CA ALA A 7 -0.79 -21.22 -7.75
C ALA A 7 -1.59 -21.54 -6.49
N PHE A 8 -2.91 -21.66 -6.61
CA PHE A 8 -3.80 -22.01 -5.51
C PHE A 8 -4.84 -23.03 -5.96
N ALA A 9 -5.29 -23.86 -5.03
CA ALA A 9 -6.33 -24.85 -5.27
C ALA A 9 -7.70 -24.30 -4.84
N TYR A 10 -8.72 -24.58 -5.63
CA TYR A 10 -10.11 -24.30 -5.27
C TYR A 10 -11.00 -25.42 -5.83
N GLY A 11 -11.64 -26.17 -4.91
CA GLY A 11 -12.26 -27.45 -5.25
C GLY A 11 -11.23 -28.45 -5.77
N GLU A 12 -11.52 -29.09 -6.90
CA GLU A 12 -10.63 -30.07 -7.56
C GLU A 12 -9.75 -29.43 -8.66
N LYS A 13 -9.67 -28.09 -8.71
CA LYS A 13 -8.96 -27.36 -9.76
C LYS A 13 -7.81 -26.54 -9.19
N ILE A 14 -6.75 -26.40 -10.00
CA ILE A 14 -5.58 -25.58 -9.70
C ILE A 14 -5.62 -24.34 -10.61
N TYR A 15 -5.42 -23.17 -10.00
CA TYR A 15 -5.45 -21.87 -10.65
C TYR A 15 -4.12 -21.15 -10.46
N LYS A 16 -3.73 -20.32 -11.43
CA LYS A 16 -2.59 -19.41 -11.32
C LYS A 16 -3.10 -18.01 -11.02
N GLN A 17 -2.56 -17.37 -9.98
CA GLN A 17 -2.81 -15.96 -9.73
C GLN A 17 -1.99 -15.12 -10.72
N THR A 18 -2.67 -14.31 -11.52
CA THR A 18 -2.05 -13.48 -12.58
C THR A 18 -1.77 -12.05 -12.13
N THR A 19 -2.35 -11.61 -11.01
CA THR A 19 -2.27 -10.23 -10.52
C THR A 19 -2.17 -10.22 -8.99
N GLY A 20 -1.28 -9.38 -8.46
CA GLY A 20 -0.98 -9.34 -7.03
C GLY A 20 -0.14 -10.53 -6.56
N GLY A 21 0.03 -10.64 -5.23
CA GLY A 21 0.68 -11.80 -4.60
C GLY A 21 -0.30 -12.63 -3.76
N ALA A 22 0.15 -13.81 -3.32
CA ALA A 22 -0.62 -14.67 -2.43
C ALA A 22 -0.93 -13.95 -1.12
N MET A 23 -2.22 -13.81 -0.81
CA MET A 23 -2.65 -13.41 0.53
C MET A 23 -2.22 -14.49 1.55
N GLY A 24 -1.72 -14.06 2.70
CA GLY A 24 -1.18 -14.96 3.73
C GLY A 24 0.30 -15.34 3.56
N SER A 25 0.94 -14.96 2.45
CA SER A 25 2.39 -15.09 2.29
C SER A 25 3.11 -13.92 2.99
N SER A 26 3.95 -14.22 3.98
CA SER A 26 4.77 -13.22 4.67
C SER A 26 5.70 -12.47 3.70
N PHE A 27 6.18 -13.15 2.65
CA PHE A 27 7.00 -12.53 1.62
C PHE A 27 6.20 -11.55 0.74
N THR A 28 4.94 -11.87 0.45
CA THR A 28 4.06 -10.96 -0.30
C THR A 28 3.81 -9.68 0.47
N LEU A 29 3.65 -9.74 1.80
CA LEU A 29 3.51 -8.55 2.63
C LEU A 29 4.75 -7.64 2.57
N THR A 30 5.95 -8.21 2.63
CA THR A 30 7.20 -7.44 2.48
C THR A 30 7.27 -6.76 1.12
N LEU A 31 6.89 -7.45 0.05
CA LEU A 31 6.86 -6.86 -1.28
C LEU A 31 5.81 -5.77 -1.42
N ALA A 32 4.64 -5.92 -0.80
CA ALA A 32 3.62 -4.87 -0.75
C ALA A 32 4.15 -3.63 -0.01
N ASN A 33 4.89 -3.80 1.08
CA ASN A 33 5.52 -2.67 1.78
C ASN A 33 6.56 -1.95 0.92
N ILE A 34 7.38 -2.69 0.17
CA ILE A 34 8.36 -2.10 -0.76
C ILE A 34 7.63 -1.35 -1.88
N PHE A 35 6.58 -1.96 -2.45
CA PHE A 35 5.77 -1.33 -3.49
C PHE A 35 5.13 -0.03 -3.01
N MET A 36 4.50 -0.04 -1.83
CA MET A 36 3.87 1.14 -1.23
C MET A 36 4.85 2.21 -0.75
N SER A 37 6.15 1.89 -0.66
CA SER A 37 7.16 2.76 -0.05
C SER A 37 7.27 4.12 -0.72
N GLU A 38 7.13 4.21 -2.04
CA GLU A 38 7.28 5.49 -2.77
C GLU A 38 6.19 6.48 -2.36
N TRP A 39 4.92 6.06 -2.48
CA TRP A 39 3.76 6.87 -2.10
C TRP A 39 3.75 7.20 -0.60
N GLN A 40 4.04 6.20 0.23
CA GLN A 40 4.12 6.36 1.67
C GLN A 40 5.17 7.41 2.07
N THR A 41 6.32 7.44 1.40
CA THR A 41 7.39 8.39 1.73
C THR A 41 6.95 9.82 1.45
N LYS A 42 6.31 10.08 0.30
CA LYS A 42 5.81 11.42 -0.07
C LYS A 42 4.80 11.94 0.95
N LEU A 43 3.83 11.11 1.35
CA LEU A 43 2.84 11.46 2.35
C LEU A 43 3.51 11.71 3.73
N ALA A 44 4.28 10.73 4.22
CA ALA A 44 4.95 10.85 5.51
C ALA A 44 5.85 12.10 5.61
N GLU A 45 6.57 12.45 4.55
CA GLU A 45 7.38 13.68 4.49
C GLU A 45 6.51 14.93 4.59
N GLU A 46 5.38 14.99 3.89
CA GLU A 46 4.46 16.12 3.95
C GLU A 46 3.86 16.29 5.35
N GLN A 47 3.41 15.20 5.97
CA GLN A 47 2.90 15.24 7.34
C GLN A 47 3.98 15.62 8.36
N THR A 48 5.21 15.16 8.17
CA THR A 48 6.35 15.53 9.02
C THR A 48 6.64 17.04 8.95
N LYS A 49 6.56 17.64 7.77
CA LYS A 49 6.76 19.09 7.58
C LYS A 49 5.71 19.92 8.32
N THR A 50 4.47 19.44 8.38
CA THR A 50 3.35 20.15 9.01
C THR A 50 3.12 19.79 10.47
N GLY A 51 3.88 18.83 11.02
CA GLY A 51 3.68 18.33 12.39
C GLY A 51 2.41 17.50 12.55
N GLU A 52 1.90 16.93 11.45
CA GLU A 52 0.70 16.10 11.42
C GLU A 52 1.06 14.61 11.62
N LEU A 53 0.09 13.81 12.02
CA LEU A 53 0.26 12.37 12.17
C LEU A 53 0.12 11.68 10.81
N TYR A 54 0.97 10.70 10.58
CA TYR A 54 0.86 9.74 9.46
C TYR A 54 1.15 8.34 9.98
N GLY A 55 0.30 7.38 9.64
CA GLY A 55 0.46 5.98 9.96
C GLY A 55 -0.13 5.10 8.87
N ARG A 56 0.54 3.98 8.59
CA ARG A 56 0.02 2.95 7.68
C ARG A 56 0.13 1.58 8.35
N TYR A 57 -0.93 0.81 8.26
CA TYR A 57 -0.97 -0.59 8.67
C TYR A 57 -1.48 -1.47 7.54
N ILE A 58 -0.55 -2.14 6.86
CA ILE A 58 -0.83 -3.02 5.71
C ILE A 58 -1.56 -2.26 4.60
N ASP A 59 -2.89 -2.33 4.57
CA ASP A 59 -3.76 -1.72 3.56
C ASP A 59 -4.45 -0.43 4.07
N ASP A 60 -4.40 -0.16 5.38
CA ASP A 60 -5.02 1.01 6.00
C ASP A 60 -4.02 2.16 6.14
N VAL A 61 -4.44 3.37 5.76
CA VAL A 61 -3.68 4.62 5.95
C VAL A 61 -4.49 5.57 6.81
N PHE A 62 -3.83 6.17 7.79
CA PHE A 62 -4.39 7.19 8.66
C PHE A 62 -3.47 8.41 8.66
N MET A 63 -4.04 9.60 8.45
CA MET A 63 -3.32 10.85 8.60
C MET A 63 -4.22 11.94 9.15
N THR A 64 -3.62 12.91 9.84
CA THR A 64 -4.31 14.14 10.24
C THR A 64 -4.01 15.26 9.25
N TRP A 65 -4.95 16.21 9.17
CA TRP A 65 -4.83 17.35 8.27
C TRP A 65 -5.48 18.58 8.88
N ASN A 66 -4.77 19.71 8.85
CA ASN A 66 -5.20 20.97 9.46
C ASN A 66 -5.27 22.14 8.46
N ARG A 67 -5.05 21.88 7.17
CA ARG A 67 -5.10 22.86 6.06
C ARG A 67 -6.41 22.73 5.27
N SER A 68 -6.52 23.47 4.15
CA SER A 68 -7.71 23.42 3.30
C SER A 68 -7.94 22.04 2.68
N GLU A 69 -9.19 21.74 2.36
CA GLU A 69 -9.56 20.51 1.65
C GLU A 69 -8.99 20.50 0.23
N GLU A 70 -8.90 21.66 -0.41
CA GLU A 70 -8.33 21.82 -1.75
C GLU A 70 -6.84 21.43 -1.79
N GLU A 71 -6.06 21.80 -0.79
CA GLU A 71 -4.66 21.38 -0.66
C GLU A 71 -4.54 19.87 -0.42
N LEU A 72 -5.44 19.30 0.38
CA LEU A 72 -5.47 17.85 0.60
C LEU A 72 -5.73 17.10 -0.71
N ARG A 73 -6.71 17.55 -1.51
CA ARG A 73 -7.03 16.93 -2.80
C ARG A 73 -5.84 16.96 -3.76
N LYS A 74 -5.16 18.11 -3.86
CA LYS A 74 -3.94 18.23 -4.66
C LYS A 74 -2.85 17.26 -4.23
N LEU A 75 -2.62 17.13 -2.92
CA LEU A 75 -1.66 16.16 -2.40
C LEU A 75 -2.03 14.73 -2.81
N LEU A 76 -3.29 14.34 -2.70
CA LEU A 76 -3.75 12.99 -3.02
C LEU A 76 -3.75 12.69 -4.53
N ASP A 77 -3.96 13.70 -5.38
CA ASP A 77 -3.89 13.55 -6.83
C ASP A 77 -2.44 13.43 -7.36
N ASP A 78 -1.47 14.00 -6.64
CA ASP A 78 -0.03 13.98 -6.97
C ASP A 78 0.68 12.67 -6.54
N VAL A 79 0.02 11.87 -5.70
CA VAL A 79 0.55 10.63 -5.10
C VAL A 79 0.01 9.44 -5.89
#